data_AF-A0AAP0Q6X1-F1
#
_entry.id   AF-A0AAP0Q6X1-F1
#
_cell.length_a   1.000
_cell.length_b   1.000
_cell.length_c   1.000
_cell.angle_alpha   90.00
_cell.angle_beta   90.00
_cell.angle_gamma   90.00
#
_symmetry.space_group_name_H-M   'P 1'
#
loop_
_entity.id
_entity.type
_entity.pdbx_description
1 polymer ?
#
loop_
_entity_poly.entity_id
_entity_poly.type
_entity_poly.pdbx_seq_one_letter_code
_entity_poly.pdbx_strand_id
1 'polypeptide(L)'
;MDKWGYGMYVPMDSNLLPPLFVIYAENPSDSGKVHSTVRKRWLDGDEFIISTMNKVADIALEGRDALLEKNYSKFIALMNQNFDLRRVMFGDDALGSMNIEMVEVARRVGAASKFTGSGGAVVAICPDGP
;
A
#
# COMPACT_ATOMS: atom_id res chain seq x y z
N MET A 1 -3.81 -23.41 17.03
CA MET A 1 -4.76 -22.97 16.00
C MET A 1 -5.72 -22.03 16.68
N ASP A 2 -5.60 -20.73 16.42
CA ASP A 2 -6.41 -19.72 17.10
C ASP A 2 -7.89 -19.84 16.69
N LYS A 3 -8.76 -19.55 17.66
CA LYS A 3 -10.21 -19.82 17.72
C LYS A 3 -11.04 -19.32 16.53
N TRP A 4 -10.45 -18.59 15.60
CA TRP A 4 -11.17 -17.86 14.56
C TRP A 4 -10.80 -18.20 13.12
N GLY A 5 -9.71 -18.93 12.81
CA GLY A 5 -9.38 -19.33 11.43
C GLY A 5 -9.17 -18.21 10.39
N TYR A 6 -9.45 -16.95 10.72
CA TYR A 6 -9.51 -15.79 9.81
C TYR A 6 -8.68 -14.58 10.31
N GLY A 7 -7.93 -14.73 11.41
CA GLY A 7 -7.11 -13.65 12.01
C GLY A 7 -7.77 -12.92 13.19
N MET A 8 -7.04 -11.98 13.80
CA MET A 8 -7.51 -11.14 14.91
C MET A 8 -8.04 -9.82 14.36
N TYR A 9 -9.33 -9.53 14.57
CA TYR A 9 -9.97 -8.28 14.16
C TYR A 9 -10.17 -7.38 15.37
N VAL A 10 -9.71 -6.13 15.26
CA VAL A 10 -9.83 -5.13 16.33
C VAL A 10 -10.54 -3.91 15.76
N PRO A 11 -11.68 -3.48 16.33
CA PRO A 11 -12.37 -2.28 15.87
C PRO A 11 -11.49 -1.04 16.12
N MET A 12 -11.57 -0.06 15.23
CA MET A 12 -10.89 1.22 15.34
C MET A 12 -11.87 2.36 15.10
N ASP A 13 -11.67 3.49 15.79
CA ASP A 13 -12.45 4.70 15.56
C ASP A 13 -12.11 5.29 14.17
N SER A 14 -13.11 5.43 13.32
CA SER A 14 -12.95 6.00 11.98
C SER A 14 -12.52 7.47 12.00
N ASN A 15 -12.76 8.19 13.10
CA ASN A 15 -12.32 9.58 13.26
C ASN A 15 -10.79 9.73 13.38
N LEU A 16 -10.05 8.63 13.48
CA LEU A 16 -8.59 8.63 13.42
C LEU A 16 -8.06 8.80 11.99
N LEU A 17 -8.89 8.59 10.96
CA LEU A 17 -8.45 8.69 9.57
C LEU A 17 -8.38 10.17 9.15
N PRO A 18 -7.28 10.61 8.50
CA PRO A 18 -7.27 11.89 7.81
C PRO A 18 -8.21 11.83 6.58
N PRO A 19 -8.56 12.98 5.97
CA PRO A 19 -9.26 12.98 4.68
C PRO A 19 -8.52 12.14 3.64
N LEU A 20 -9.23 11.20 3.03
CA LEU A 20 -8.71 10.30 1.99
C LEU A 20 -9.35 10.64 0.65
N PHE A 21 -8.53 10.68 -0.39
CA PHE A 21 -8.96 10.88 -1.77
C PHE A 21 -8.74 9.61 -2.58
N VAL A 22 -9.62 9.34 -3.54
CA VAL A 22 -9.45 8.26 -4.51
C VAL A 22 -9.22 8.87 -5.87
N ILE A 23 -8.13 8.47 -6.52
CA ILE A 23 -7.83 8.81 -7.91
C ILE A 23 -7.94 7.50 -8.69
N TYR A 24 -8.72 7.50 -9.76
CA TYR A 24 -8.95 6.29 -10.55
C TYR A 24 -8.81 6.57 -12.05
N ALA A 25 -8.45 5.53 -12.77
CA ALA A 25 -8.40 5.51 -14.23
C ALA A 25 -9.00 4.19 -14.71
N GLU A 26 -9.71 4.23 -15.84
CA GLU A 26 -10.17 3.02 -16.49
C GLU A 26 -8.96 2.23 -17.01
N ASN A 27 -8.56 1.23 -16.23
CA ASN A 27 -7.39 0.42 -16.52
C ASN A 27 -7.66 -1.04 -16.14
N PRO A 28 -8.08 -1.89 -17.10
CA PRO A 28 -8.30 -3.31 -16.83
C PRO A 28 -6.97 -3.97 -16.46
N SER A 29 -6.87 -4.50 -15.23
CA SER A 29 -5.68 -5.20 -14.74
C SER A 29 -6.00 -6.67 -14.41
N ASP A 30 -5.13 -7.58 -14.86
CA ASP A 30 -5.19 -9.00 -14.50
C ASP A 30 -4.42 -9.23 -13.20
N SER A 31 -5.12 -9.05 -12.07
CA SER A 31 -4.53 -9.21 -10.74
C SER A 31 -3.91 -10.59 -10.50
N GLY A 32 -4.42 -11.65 -11.11
CA GLY A 32 -3.89 -13.00 -10.95
C GLY A 32 -2.46 -13.12 -11.49
N LYS A 33 -2.20 -12.53 -12.66
CA LYS A 33 -0.85 -12.48 -13.25
C LYS A 33 0.10 -11.66 -12.39
N VAL A 34 -0.32 -10.47 -11.96
CA VAL A 34 0.51 -9.54 -11.16
C VAL A 34 1.05 -10.21 -9.89
N HIS A 35 0.21 -10.98 -9.18
CA HIS A 35 0.62 -11.62 -7.91
C HIS A 35 1.34 -12.95 -8.07
N SER A 36 1.13 -13.66 -9.18
CA SER A 36 1.68 -15.01 -9.40
C SER A 36 3.21 -15.08 -9.30
N THR A 37 3.91 -14.10 -9.89
CA THR A 37 5.38 -14.04 -9.89
C THR A 37 5.95 -13.84 -8.48
N VAL A 38 5.39 -12.89 -7.73
CA VAL A 38 5.81 -12.60 -6.35
C VAL A 38 5.54 -13.79 -5.43
N ARG A 39 4.38 -14.44 -5.58
CA ARG A 39 4.05 -15.66 -4.84
C ARG A 39 5.03 -16.80 -5.15
N LYS A 40 5.39 -16.99 -6.42
CA LYS A 40 6.35 -18.02 -6.82
C LYS A 40 7.72 -17.77 -6.17
N ARG A 41 8.25 -16.55 -6.26
CA ARG A 41 9.53 -16.18 -5.62
C ARG A 41 9.52 -16.43 -4.11
N TRP A 42 8.41 -16.14 -3.44
CA TRP A 42 8.24 -16.45 -2.02
C TRP A 42 8.29 -17.96 -1.75
N LEU A 43 7.58 -18.78 -2.54
CA LEU A 43 7.61 -20.25 -2.44
C LEU A 43 9.01 -20.83 -2.71
N ASP A 44 9.76 -20.20 -3.60
CA ASP A 44 11.13 -20.58 -3.95
C ASP A 44 12.16 -20.14 -2.88
N GLY A 45 11.72 -19.47 -1.81
CA GLY A 45 12.59 -19.06 -0.69
C GLY A 45 13.41 -17.80 -0.96
N ASP A 46 12.99 -16.94 -1.89
CA ASP A 46 13.65 -15.68 -2.19
C ASP A 46 13.70 -14.75 -0.96
N GLU A 47 14.89 -14.62 -0.36
CA GLU A 47 15.13 -13.82 0.84
C GLU A 47 14.75 -12.34 0.66
N PHE A 48 14.95 -11.80 -0.54
CA PHE A 48 14.57 -10.41 -0.84
C PHE A 48 13.05 -10.24 -0.78
N ILE A 49 12.28 -11.17 -1.36
CA ILE A 49 10.82 -11.12 -1.29
C ILE A 49 10.33 -11.34 0.14
N ILE A 50 10.85 -12.34 0.85
CA ILE A 50 10.44 -12.65 2.22
C ILE A 50 10.70 -11.44 3.14
N SER A 51 11.91 -10.89 3.11
CA SER A 51 12.27 -9.74 3.95
C SER A 51 11.47 -8.48 3.59
N THR A 52 11.17 -8.26 2.31
CA THR A 52 10.37 -7.10 1.88
C THR A 52 8.89 -7.26 2.25
N MET A 53 8.34 -8.48 2.19
CA MET A 53 6.99 -8.76 2.69
C MET A 53 6.89 -8.52 4.21
N ASN A 54 7.89 -8.90 4.99
CA ASN A 54 7.93 -8.60 6.42
C ASN A 54 7.91 -7.08 6.67
N LYS A 55 8.70 -6.29 5.94
CA LYS A 55 8.66 -4.82 6.02
C LYS A 55 7.27 -4.25 5.67
N VAL A 56 6.57 -4.84 4.69
CA VAL A 56 5.19 -4.44 4.36
C VAL A 56 4.23 -4.74 5.52
N ALA A 57 4.41 -5.87 6.22
CA ALA A 57 3.63 -6.19 7.42
C ALA A 57 3.93 -5.21 8.57
N ASP A 58 5.20 -4.88 8.80
CA ASP A 58 5.62 -3.91 9.83
C ASP A 58 5.02 -2.52 9.57
N ILE A 59 5.00 -2.07 8.31
CA ILE A 59 4.34 -0.81 7.92
C ILE A 59 2.85 -0.78 8.35
N ALA A 60 2.14 -1.90 8.28
CA ALA A 60 0.73 -1.94 8.68
C ALA A 60 0.57 -1.79 10.20
N LEU A 61 1.47 -2.43 10.98
CA LEU A 61 1.50 -2.30 12.44
C LEU A 61 1.87 -0.87 12.85
N GLU A 62 2.94 -0.33 12.27
CA GLU A 62 3.37 1.04 12.54
C GLU A 62 2.34 2.08 12.08
N GLY A 63 1.61 1.81 10.99
CA GLY A 63 0.55 2.67 10.48
C GLY A 63 -0.63 2.73 11.44
N ARG A 64 -1.00 1.60 12.05
CA ARG A 64 -2.01 1.56 13.11
C ARG A 64 -1.58 2.42 14.30
N ASP A 65 -0.35 2.25 14.77
CA ASP A 65 0.14 3.01 15.93
C ASP A 65 0.21 4.50 15.61
N ALA A 66 0.67 4.87 14.41
CA ALA A 66 0.65 6.26 13.94
C ALA A 66 -0.74 6.89 13.93
N LEU A 67 -1.79 6.14 13.54
CA LEU A 67 -3.17 6.61 13.60
C LEU A 67 -3.65 6.80 15.04
N LEU A 68 -3.36 5.85 15.94
CA LEU A 68 -3.73 5.93 17.36
C LEU A 68 -3.06 7.11 18.07
N GLU A 69 -1.81 7.38 17.73
CA GLU A 69 -1.02 8.51 18.24
C GLU A 69 -1.33 9.83 17.52
N LYS A 70 -2.20 9.82 16.49
CA LYS A 70 -2.49 10.96 15.61
C LYS A 70 -1.23 11.55 14.94
N ASN A 71 -0.22 10.72 14.73
CA ASN A 71 1.02 11.08 14.04
C ASN A 71 0.85 10.94 12.51
N TYR A 72 0.12 11.88 11.92
CA TYR A 72 -0.19 11.86 10.49
C TYR A 72 1.04 12.01 9.60
N SER A 73 2.09 12.71 10.05
CA SER A 73 3.36 12.80 9.33
C SER A 73 4.01 11.43 9.17
N LYS A 74 4.04 10.61 10.22
CA LYS A 74 4.52 9.22 10.13
C LYS A 74 3.60 8.37 9.24
N PHE A 75 2.29 8.51 9.39
CA PHE A 75 1.32 7.75 8.59
C PHE A 75 1.48 8.02 7.08
N ILE A 76 1.69 9.28 6.69
CA ILE A 76 1.97 9.70 5.31
C ILE A 76 3.27 9.10 4.78
N ALA A 77 4.34 9.13 5.57
CA ALA A 77 5.62 8.53 5.19
C ALA A 77 5.49 7.00 4.96
N LEU A 78 4.79 6.31 5.87
CA LEU A 78 4.51 4.87 5.78
C LEU A 78 3.66 4.52 4.55
N MET A 79 2.67 5.36 4.22
CA MET A 79 1.85 5.19 3.02
C MET A 79 2.70 5.21 1.74
N ASN A 80 3.65 6.16 1.66
CA ASN A 80 4.54 6.24 0.52
C ASN A 80 5.52 5.05 0.46
N GLN A 81 6.15 4.74 1.59
CA GLN A 81 7.07 3.60 1.71
C GLN A 81 6.39 2.28 1.31
N ASN A 82 5.10 2.09 1.63
CA ASN A 82 4.38 0.89 1.25
C ASN A 82 4.33 0.68 -0.27
N PHE A 83 4.08 1.76 -1.02
CA PHE A 83 4.09 1.69 -2.48
C PHE A 83 5.49 1.46 -3.02
N ASP A 84 6.52 2.07 -2.42
CA ASP A 84 7.90 1.89 -2.86
C ASP A 84 8.33 0.42 -2.72
N LEU A 85 8.04 -0.21 -1.57
CA LEU A 85 8.29 -1.64 -1.38
C LEU A 85 7.51 -2.51 -2.37
N ARG A 86 6.25 -2.16 -2.65
CA ARG A 86 5.45 -2.85 -3.67
C ARG A 86 6.11 -2.74 -5.05
N ARG A 87 6.57 -1.55 -5.43
CA ARG A 87 7.22 -1.31 -6.73
C ARG A 87 8.48 -2.12 -6.89
N VAL A 88 9.34 -2.19 -5.87
CA VAL A 88 10.56 -3.01 -5.93
C VAL A 88 10.26 -4.51 -5.97
N MET A 89 9.21 -4.99 -5.27
CA MET A 89 8.85 -6.43 -5.32
C MET A 89 8.25 -6.86 -6.66
N PHE A 90 7.36 -6.06 -7.23
CA PHE A 90 6.56 -6.43 -8.40
C PHE A 90 7.21 -6.01 -9.72
N GLY A 91 7.94 -4.88 -9.73
CA GLY A 91 8.50 -4.28 -10.94
C GLY A 91 7.48 -3.44 -11.73
N ASP A 92 7.99 -2.50 -12.50
CA ASP A 92 7.18 -1.49 -13.20
C ASP A 92 6.25 -2.10 -14.25
N ASP A 93 6.71 -3.14 -14.97
CA ASP A 93 5.92 -3.85 -15.97
C ASP A 93 4.64 -4.47 -15.37
N ALA A 94 4.75 -5.03 -14.16
CA ALA A 94 3.62 -5.64 -13.47
C ALA A 94 2.68 -4.61 -12.86
N LEU A 95 3.18 -3.44 -12.45
CA LEU A 95 2.36 -2.37 -11.89
C LEU A 95 1.69 -1.52 -12.97
N GLY A 96 2.30 -1.41 -14.15
CA GLY A 96 1.80 -0.63 -15.29
C GLY A 96 2.08 0.87 -15.15
N SER A 97 2.58 1.47 -16.23
CA SER A 97 2.99 2.89 -16.28
C SER A 97 1.88 3.85 -15.85
N MET A 98 0.64 3.61 -16.28
CA MET A 98 -0.52 4.44 -15.91
C MET A 98 -0.76 4.46 -14.39
N ASN A 99 -0.69 3.30 -13.73
CA ASN A 99 -0.94 3.23 -12.29
C ASN A 99 0.21 3.87 -11.49
N ILE A 100 1.44 3.69 -11.95
CA ILE A 100 2.61 4.35 -11.37
C ILE A 100 2.46 5.88 -11.51
N GLU A 101 2.10 6.37 -12.70
CA GLU A 101 1.92 7.80 -12.93
C GLU A 101 0.83 8.41 -12.04
N MET A 102 -0.26 7.69 -11.77
CA MET A 102 -1.28 8.16 -10.79
C MET A 102 -0.70 8.39 -9.40
N VAL A 103 0.22 7.53 -8.94
CA VAL A 103 0.89 7.71 -7.64
C VAL A 103 1.86 8.90 -7.71
N GLU A 104 2.69 8.94 -8.75
CA GLU A 104 3.75 9.95 -8.88
C GLU A 104 3.18 11.36 -9.05
N VAL A 105 2.09 11.54 -9.80
CA VAL A 105 1.43 12.85 -9.96
C VAL A 105 0.94 13.39 -8.61
N ALA A 106 0.33 12.56 -7.78
CA ALA A 106 -0.09 12.96 -6.43
C ALA A 106 1.12 13.34 -5.56
N ARG A 107 2.21 12.57 -5.62
CA ARG A 107 3.44 12.85 -4.86
C ARG A 107 4.15 14.13 -5.28
N ARG A 108 4.11 14.50 -6.58
CA ARG A 108 4.71 15.75 -7.08
C ARG A 108 4.11 17.00 -6.45
N VAL A 109 2.86 16.93 -5.97
CA VAL A 109 2.17 18.04 -5.30
C VAL A 109 2.19 17.90 -3.76
N GLY A 110 3.05 17.04 -3.21
CA GLY A 110 3.21 16.85 -1.77
C GLY A 110 2.22 15.87 -1.14
N ALA A 111 1.33 15.24 -1.90
CA ALA A 111 0.42 14.23 -1.37
C ALA A 111 1.12 12.88 -1.15
N ALA A 112 0.69 12.15 -0.13
CA ALA A 112 1.00 10.72 -0.01
C ALA A 112 0.10 9.96 -0.97
N SER A 113 0.62 8.93 -1.65
CA SER A 113 -0.21 8.10 -2.53
C SER A 113 0.32 6.68 -2.64
N LYS A 114 -0.61 5.72 -2.71
CA LYS A 114 -0.34 4.30 -2.92
C LYS A 114 -1.52 3.60 -3.57
N PHE A 115 -1.28 2.39 -4.06
CA PHE A 115 -2.33 1.55 -4.65
C PHE A 115 -3.37 1.12 -3.61
N THR A 116 -4.63 1.05 -4.05
CA THR A 116 -5.73 0.42 -3.30
C THR A 116 -5.82 -1.10 -3.52
N GLY A 117 -5.10 -1.61 -4.51
CA GLY A 117 -5.13 -3.01 -4.94
C GLY A 117 -4.18 -3.28 -6.09
N SER A 118 -4.62 -4.07 -7.08
CA SER A 118 -3.77 -4.50 -8.20
C SER A 118 -3.68 -3.51 -9.36
N GLY A 119 -4.51 -2.47 -9.40
CA GLY A 119 -4.49 -1.41 -10.41
C GLY A 119 -5.83 -0.68 -10.51
N GLY A 120 -5.89 0.38 -11.32
CA GLY A 120 -7.12 1.12 -11.64
C GLY A 120 -7.53 2.19 -10.63
N ALA A 121 -7.03 2.12 -9.39
CA ALA A 121 -7.24 3.17 -8.40
C ALA A 121 -6.08 3.27 -7.39
N VAL A 122 -5.78 4.51 -7.00
CA VAL A 122 -4.86 4.86 -5.93
C VAL A 122 -5.60 5.66 -4.87
N VAL A 123 -5.15 5.54 -3.63
CA VAL A 123 -5.61 6.37 -2.51
C VAL A 123 -4.56 7.43 -2.26
N ALA A 124 -4.99 8.65 -1.93
CA ALA A 124 -4.11 9.76 -1.61
C ALA A 124 -4.49 10.46 -0.31
N ILE A 125 -3.49 11.03 0.37
CA ILE A 125 -3.62 11.94 1.52
C ILE A 125 -2.93 13.24 1.15
N CYS A 126 -3.64 14.35 1.22
CA CYS A 126 -3.08 15.69 1.00
C CYS A 126 -2.78 16.32 2.38
N PRO A 127 -1.52 16.34 2.86
CA PRO A 127 -1.18 16.88 4.19
C PRO A 127 -1.59 18.35 4.35
N ASP A 128 -1.45 19.12 3.29
CA ASP A 128 -1.68 20.57 3.30
C ASP A 128 -3.12 20.95 2.89
N GLY A 129 -4.02 19.96 2.74
CA GLY A 129 -5.40 20.16 2.30
C GLY A 129 -5.53 20.51 0.81
N PRO A 130 -6.76 20.77 0.33
CA PRO A 130 -6.98 21.65 -0.82
C PRO A 130 -6.61 23.11 -0.51
#